data_AF-A0A7W2IVP9-F1
#
_entry.id   AF-A0A7W2IVP9-F1
#
_cell.length_a   1.000
_cell.length_b   1.000
_cell.length_c   1.000
_cell.angle_alpha   90.00
_cell.angle_beta   90.00
_cell.angle_gamma   90.00
#
_symmetry.space_group_name_H-M   'P 1'
#
loop_
_entity.id
_entity.type
_entity.pdbx_description
1 polymer ?
#
loop_
_entity_poly.entity_id
_entity_poly.type
_entity_poly.pdbx_seq_one_letter_code
_entity_poly.pdbx_strand_id
1 'polypeptide(L)'
;DAMTRDEALQAMAAGARAAKRAAAAGCRCLIIGEMGIANTTASSALLAVLTGGPVAGLVGNGTGLDASGVAHKRSVIERALGARRPDRN
;
A
#
# COMPACT_ATOMS: atom_id res chain seq x y z
N ASP A 1 -6.56 10.96 7.23
CA ASP A 1 -5.76 10.11 6.32
C ASP A 1 -5.19 8.91 7.05
N ALA A 2 -4.39 8.07 6.40
CA ALA A 2 -3.73 6.96 7.08
C ALA A 2 -2.63 7.45 8.04
N MET A 3 -1.96 8.55 7.68
CA MET A 3 -0.94 9.25 8.46
C MET A 3 -0.77 10.66 7.90
N THR A 4 -0.05 11.51 8.63
CA THR A 4 0.41 12.80 8.14
C THR A 4 1.54 12.65 7.11
N ARG A 5 1.81 13.70 6.34
CA ARG A 5 2.93 13.71 5.39
C ARG A 5 4.29 13.52 6.08
N ASP A 6 4.46 14.14 7.25
CA ASP A 6 5.72 14.06 7.99
C ASP A 6 5.96 12.65 8.55
N GLU A 7 4.93 11.99 9.07
CA GLU A 7 5.03 10.58 9.48
C GLU A 7 5.40 9.66 8.30
N ALA A 8 4.83 9.89 7.11
CA ALA A 8 5.18 9.12 5.91
C ALA A 8 6.66 9.32 5.51
N LEU A 9 7.15 10.57 5.55
CA LEU A 9 8.56 10.88 5.28
C LEU A 9 9.49 10.23 6.33
N GLN A 10 9.10 10.26 7.60
CA GLN A 10 9.86 9.62 8.68
C GLN A 10 9.93 8.10 8.51
N ALA A 11 8.82 7.45 8.13
CA ALA A 11 8.76 6.01 7.86
C ALA A 11 9.68 5.62 6.69
N MET A 12 9.63 6.36 5.58
CA MET A 12 10.55 6.14 4.44
C MET A 12 12.01 6.32 4.86
N ALA A 13 12.32 7.36 5.65
CA ALA A 13 13.68 7.58 6.15
C ALA A 13 14.15 6.44 7.06
N ALA A 14 13.26 5.84 7.86
CA ALA A 14 13.57 4.68 8.68
C ALA A 14 13.93 3.45 7.84
N GLY A 15 13.15 3.17 6.78
CA GLY A 15 13.44 2.12 5.82
C GLY A 15 14.79 2.32 5.11
N ALA A 16 15.06 3.55 4.65
CA ALA A 16 16.34 3.90 4.02
C ALA A 16 17.54 3.71 4.97
N ARG A 17 17.40 4.08 6.26
CA ARG A 17 18.43 3.83 7.28
C ARG A 17 18.66 2.33 7.49
N ALA A 18 17.59 1.52 7.51
CA ALA A 18 17.71 0.07 7.65
C ALA A 18 18.45 -0.57 6.46
N ALA A 19 18.11 -0.17 5.23
CA ALA A 19 18.80 -0.62 4.02
C ALA A 19 20.30 -0.25 4.03
N LYS A 20 20.64 0.99 4.43
CA LYS A 20 22.04 1.43 4.56
C LYS A 20 22.82 0.60 5.58
N ARG A 21 22.20 0.26 6.73
CA ARG A 21 22.84 -0.62 7.73
C ARG A 21 23.10 -2.01 7.17
N ALA A 22 22.14 -2.59 6.44
CA ALA A 22 22.32 -3.89 5.81
C ALA A 22 23.45 -3.89 4.77
N ALA A 23 23.51 -2.85 3.93
CA ALA A 23 24.61 -2.69 2.96
C ALA A 23 25.97 -2.56 3.66
N ALA A 24 26.07 -1.76 4.73
CA ALA A 24 27.30 -1.62 5.51
C ALA A 24 27.73 -2.93 6.20
N ALA A 25 26.77 -3.82 6.50
CA ALA A 25 27.03 -5.16 7.04
C ALA A 25 27.43 -6.18 5.95
N GLY A 26 27.58 -5.76 4.69
CA GLY A 26 27.98 -6.63 3.57
C GLY A 26 26.83 -7.35 2.87
N CYS A 27 25.56 -7.04 3.19
CA CYS A 27 24.43 -7.60 2.46
C CYS A 27 24.43 -7.11 1.00
N ARG A 28 24.40 -8.04 0.05
CA ARG A 28 24.37 -7.76 -1.39
C ARG A 28 22.98 -7.83 -2.02
N CYS A 29 22.00 -8.29 -1.25
CA CYS A 29 20.61 -8.44 -1.67
C CYS A 29 19.70 -8.08 -0.49
N LEU A 30 18.58 -7.40 -0.78
CA LEU A 30 17.52 -7.12 0.17
C LEU A 30 16.24 -7.80 -0.32
N ILE A 31 15.60 -8.56 0.54
CA ILE A 31 14.26 -9.11 0.32
C ILE A 31 13.33 -8.35 1.25
N ILE A 32 12.35 -7.66 0.66
CA ILE A 32 11.36 -6.90 1.42
C ILE A 32 10.09 -7.74 1.61
N GLY A 33 9.47 -7.57 2.77
CA GLY A 33 8.20 -8.18 3.12
C GLY A 33 7.48 -7.30 4.12
N GLU A 34 6.19 -7.50 4.23
CA GLU A 34 5.33 -6.77 5.15
C GLU A 34 4.27 -7.73 5.69
N MET A 35 3.63 -7.35 6.80
CA MET A 35 2.56 -8.14 7.41
C MET A 35 1.56 -7.19 8.04
N GLY A 36 0.29 -7.28 7.63
CA GLY A 36 -0.80 -6.51 8.23
C GLY A 36 -2.17 -7.01 7.77
N ILE A 37 -3.09 -7.21 8.71
CA ILE A 37 -4.47 -7.55 8.35
C ILE A 37 -5.08 -6.39 7.55
N ALA A 38 -5.72 -6.74 6.42
CA ALA A 38 -6.35 -5.82 5.48
C ALA A 38 -5.42 -4.85 4.72
N ASN A 39 -4.10 -5.02 4.80
CA ASN A 39 -3.11 -4.21 4.08
C ASN A 39 -3.34 -4.14 2.55
N THR A 40 -3.79 -5.24 1.93
CA THR A 40 -4.07 -5.33 0.49
C THR A 40 -5.08 -4.31 0.00
N THR A 41 -5.96 -3.82 0.89
CA THR A 41 -6.89 -2.74 0.59
C THR A 41 -6.14 -1.43 0.31
N ALA A 42 -5.19 -1.07 1.18
CA ALA A 42 -4.36 0.12 1.01
C ALA A 42 -3.43 -0.03 -0.20
N SER A 43 -2.81 -1.20 -0.39
CA SER A 43 -1.96 -1.48 -1.56
C SER A 43 -2.72 -1.34 -2.89
N SER A 44 -3.95 -1.86 -2.96
CA SER A 44 -4.80 -1.73 -4.15
C SER A 44 -5.19 -0.28 -4.44
N ALA A 45 -5.46 0.51 -3.39
CA ALA A 45 -5.74 1.94 -3.52
C ALA A 45 -4.53 2.73 -4.04
N LEU A 46 -3.34 2.47 -3.50
CA LEU A 46 -2.10 3.08 -3.98
C LEU A 46 -1.83 2.71 -5.44
N LEU A 47 -1.98 1.44 -5.79
CA LEU A 47 -1.77 0.97 -7.16
C LEU A 47 -2.75 1.63 -8.14
N ALA A 48 -4.02 1.80 -7.75
CA ALA A 48 -5.02 2.50 -8.57
C ALA A 48 -4.61 3.95 -8.86
N VAL A 49 -4.13 4.68 -7.84
CA VAL A 49 -3.69 6.08 -7.99
C VAL A 49 -2.44 6.18 -8.86
N LEU A 50 -1.42 5.37 -8.58
CA LEU A 50 -0.13 5.42 -9.26
C LEU A 50 -0.25 5.01 -10.74
N THR A 51 -1.08 4.01 -11.04
CA THR A 51 -1.27 3.50 -12.42
C THR A 51 -2.37 4.24 -13.18
N GLY A 52 -3.33 4.84 -12.49
CA GLY A 52 -4.58 5.32 -13.09
C GLY A 52 -5.55 4.19 -13.47
N GLY A 53 -5.26 2.95 -13.07
CA GLY A 53 -6.07 1.78 -13.38
C GLY A 53 -7.36 1.72 -12.55
N PRO A 54 -8.43 1.08 -13.07
CA PRO A 54 -9.67 0.92 -12.34
C PRO A 54 -9.49 -0.02 -11.15
N VAL A 55 -10.03 0.37 -9.98
CA VAL A 55 -9.96 -0.42 -8.73
C VAL A 55 -10.45 -1.87 -8.95
N ALA A 56 -11.47 -2.06 -9.78
CA ALA A 56 -12.03 -3.38 -10.11
C ALA A 56 -11.00 -4.41 -10.58
N GLY A 57 -9.96 -3.98 -11.32
CA GLY A 57 -8.92 -4.87 -11.84
C GLY A 57 -7.73 -5.07 -10.90
N LEU A 58 -7.72 -4.38 -9.75
CA LEU A 58 -6.59 -4.35 -8.82
C LEU A 58 -6.92 -5.00 -7.47
N VAL A 59 -8.19 -5.30 -7.22
CA VAL A 59 -8.66 -5.89 -5.97
C VAL A 59 -8.79 -7.40 -6.11
N GLY A 60 -8.10 -8.14 -5.23
CA GLY A 60 -8.22 -9.59 -5.12
C GLY A 60 -8.76 -10.06 -3.77
N ASN A 61 -8.88 -11.38 -3.64
CA ASN A 61 -9.40 -12.06 -2.45
C ASN A 61 -8.55 -11.83 -1.19
N GLY A 62 -7.27 -11.47 -1.33
CA GLY A 62 -6.36 -11.35 -0.20
C GLY A 62 -6.27 -12.67 0.57
N THR A 63 -6.53 -12.65 1.87
CA THR A 63 -6.55 -13.83 2.74
C THR A 63 -7.85 -14.64 2.64
N GLY A 64 -8.38 -14.82 1.43
CA GLY A 64 -9.51 -15.73 1.18
C GLY A 64 -10.91 -15.12 1.26
N LEU A 65 -11.08 -13.82 0.98
CA LEU A 65 -12.42 -13.24 0.80
C LEU A 65 -13.18 -13.94 -0.33
N ASP A 66 -14.49 -14.06 -0.17
CA ASP A 66 -15.40 -14.50 -1.21
C ASP A 66 -15.75 -13.36 -2.18
N ALA A 67 -16.62 -13.62 -3.16
CA ALA A 67 -17.03 -12.62 -4.14
C ALA A 67 -17.71 -11.39 -3.49
N SER A 68 -18.51 -11.60 -2.44
CA SER A 68 -19.19 -10.52 -1.72
C SER A 68 -18.19 -9.64 -0.97
N GLY A 69 -17.19 -10.25 -0.31
CA GLY A 69 -16.09 -9.56 0.36
C GLY A 69 -15.19 -8.79 -0.60
N VAL A 70 -14.91 -9.34 -1.79
CA VAL A 70 -14.17 -8.62 -2.85
C VAL A 70 -14.95 -7.40 -3.34
N ALA A 71 -16.26 -7.54 -3.59
CA ALA A 71 -17.11 -6.42 -4.00
C ALA A 71 -17.19 -5.33 -2.92
N HIS A 72 -17.28 -5.72 -1.64
CA HIS A 72 -17.24 -4.79 -0.53
C HIS A 72 -15.89 -4.07 -0.43
N LYS A 73 -14.77 -4.81 -0.53
CA LYS A 73 -13.42 -4.24 -0.50
C LYS A 73 -13.23 -3.21 -1.62
N ARG A 74 -13.70 -3.50 -2.84
CA ARG A 74 -13.70 -2.56 -3.96
C ARG A 74 -14.46 -1.27 -3.60
N SER A 75 -15.69 -1.38 -3.10
CA SER A 75 -16.50 -0.22 -2.71
C SER A 75 -15.84 0.63 -1.62
N VAL A 76 -15.18 0.01 -0.64
CA VAL A 76 -14.41 0.72 0.39
C VAL A 76 -13.28 1.54 -0.24
N ILE A 77 -12.52 0.95 -1.17
CA ILE A 77 -11.40 1.63 -1.83
C ILE A 77 -11.90 2.81 -2.67
N GLU A 78 -12.93 2.61 -3.49
CA GLU A 78 -13.50 3.68 -4.34
C GLU A 78 -13.99 4.87 -3.48
N ARG A 79 -14.67 4.59 -2.36
CA ARG A 79 -15.08 5.64 -1.41
C ARG A 79 -13.89 6.35 -0.78
N ALA A 80 -12.86 5.61 -0.39
CA ALA A 80 -11.66 6.19 0.22
C ALA A 80 -10.93 7.12 -0.77
N LEU A 81 -10.79 6.72 -2.03
CA LEU A 81 -10.18 7.56 -3.07
C LEU A 81 -11.00 8.82 -3.35
N GLY A 82 -12.33 8.69 -3.47
CA GLY A 82 -13.22 9.84 -3.67
C GLY A 82 -13.18 10.84 -2.51
N ALA A 83 -13.10 10.36 -1.27
CA ALA A 83 -13.03 11.22 -0.09
C ALA A 83 -11.66 11.89 0.07
N ARG A 84 -10.57 11.19 -0.22
CA ARG A 84 -9.20 11.67 0.03
C ARG A 84 -8.61 12.45 -1.13
N ARG A 85 -9.04 12.17 -2.37
CA ARG A 85 -8.51 12.77 -3.61
C ARG A 85 -6.97 12.87 -3.60
N PRO A 86 -6.27 11.73 -3.41
CA PRO A 86 -4.81 11.74 -3.39
C PRO A 86 -4.27 12.25 -4.73
N ASP A 87 -3.20 13.04 -4.66
CA ASP A 87 -2.45 13.43 -5.86
C ASP A 87 -1.67 12.23 -6.38
N ARG A 88 -1.58 12.13 -7.70
CA ARG A 88 -0.72 11.17 -8.39
C ARG A 88 0.72 11.68 -8.48
N ASN A 89 0.92 13.00 -8.53
CA ASN A 89 2.19 13.67 -8.82
C ASN A 89 2.87 14.23 -7.56
#